data_AF-A0A949SKS7-F1
#
_entry.id   AF-A0A949SKS7-F1
#
_cell.length_a   1.000
_cell.length_b   1.000
_cell.length_c   1.000
_cell.angle_alpha   90.00
_cell.angle_beta   90.00
_cell.angle_gamma   90.00
#
_symmetry.space_group_name_H-M   'P 1'
#
loop_
_entity.id
_entity.type
_entity.pdbx_description
1 polymer ?
#
loop_
_entity_poly.entity_id
_entity_poly.type
_entity_poly.pdbx_seq_one_letter_code
_entity_poly.pdbx_strand_id
1 'polypeptide(L)' 'MSETATLSTVIDSRVKDALVSFCKRRGIKLRYMIEQALIEQLEDEIDLEAYEARRNEETVSLEEVLAGSKRKR' A
#
# COMPACT_ATOMS: atom_id res chain seq x y z
N MET A 1 3.99 23.64 -4.43
CA MET A 1 4.35 23.02 -5.72
C MET A 1 4.43 21.53 -5.49
N SER A 2 3.74 20.69 -6.26
CA SER A 2 3.96 19.23 -6.13
C SER A 2 5.33 18.92 -6.73
N GLU A 3 6.29 18.52 -5.90
CA GLU A 3 7.60 18.11 -6.37
C GLU A 3 7.46 16.79 -7.11
N THR A 4 7.68 16.80 -8.43
CA THR A 4 7.70 15.57 -9.23
C THR A 4 9.13 15.16 -9.48
N ALA A 5 9.45 13.89 -9.21
CA ALA A 5 10.75 13.29 -9.51
C ALA A 5 10.65 12.33 -10.72
N THR A 6 11.77 12.15 -11.42
CA THR A 6 11.88 11.16 -12.50
C THR A 6 12.35 9.82 -11.92
N LEU A 7 11.65 8.74 -12.29
CA LEU A 7 12.08 7.37 -12.02
C LEU A 7 12.49 6.70 -13.35
N SER A 8 13.77 6.36 -13.48
CA SER A 8 14.31 5.61 -14.60
C SER A 8 14.54 4.17 -14.20
N THR A 9 13.98 3.22 -14.96
CA THR A 9 14.14 1.78 -14.71
C THR A 9 14.06 0.98 -16.01
N VAL A 10 14.45 -0.28 -15.94
CA VAL A 10 14.37 -1.25 -17.03
C VAL A 10 13.29 -2.27 -16.69
N ILE A 11 12.36 -2.48 -17.63
CA ILE A 11 11.30 -3.49 -17.51
C ILE A 11 11.28 -4.36 -18.77
N ASP A 12 10.71 -5.56 -18.63
CA ASP A 12 10.49 -6.46 -19.76
C ASP A 12 9.68 -5.75 -20.87
N SER A 13 10.10 -5.94 -22.12
CA SER A 13 9.48 -5.26 -23.27
C SER A 13 8.02 -5.67 -23.48
N ARG A 14 7.67 -6.93 -23.23
CA ARG A 14 6.29 -7.43 -23.36
C ARG A 14 5.41 -6.84 -22.27
N VAL A 15 5.93 -6.68 -21.06
CA VAL A 15 5.23 -6.00 -19.96
C VAL A 15 4.97 -4.53 -20.30
N LYS A 16 5.98 -3.83 -20.85
CA LYS A 16 5.82 -2.46 -21.33
C LYS A 16 4.72 -2.35 -22.38
N ASP A 17 4.71 -3.23 -23.37
CA ASP A 17 3.72 -3.22 -24.45
C ASP A 17 2.30 -3.51 -23.94
N ALA A 18 2.18 -4.44 -22.99
CA ALA A 18 0.92 -4.75 -22.33
C ALA A 18 0.40 -3.55 -21.51
N LEU A 19 1.26 -2.89 -20.73
CA LEU A 19 0.93 -1.70 -19.94
C LEU A 19 0.46 -0.55 -20.83
N VAL A 20 1.19 -0.27 -21.92
CA VAL A 20 0.83 0.79 -22.88
C VAL A 20 -0.53 0.48 -23.50
N SER A 21 -0.76 -0.77 -23.92
CA SER A 21 -2.03 -1.18 -24.52
C SER A 21 -3.19 -1.08 -23.53
N PHE A 22 -2.98 -1.51 -22.28
CA PHE A 22 -3.96 -1.39 -21.21
C PHE A 22 -4.32 0.08 -20.92
N CYS A 23 -3.31 0.93 -20.74
CA CYS A 23 -3.49 2.35 -20.47
C CYS A 23 -4.25 3.06 -21.60
N LYS A 24 -3.90 2.77 -22.87
CA LYS A 24 -4.60 3.31 -24.04
C LYS A 24 -6.08 2.95 -24.06
N ARG A 25 -6.44 1.67 -23.80
CA ARG A 25 -7.84 1.22 -23.79
C ARG A 25 -8.67 1.89 -22.68
N ARG A 26 -8.03 2.26 -21.58
CA ARG A 26 -8.69 2.83 -20.38
C ARG A 26 -8.62 4.36 -20.32
N GLY A 27 -7.88 5.02 -21.22
CA GLY A 27 -7.66 6.46 -21.16
C GLY A 27 -6.80 6.92 -19.98
N ILE A 28 -5.93 6.04 -19.47
CA ILE A 28 -5.09 6.29 -18.29
C ILE A 28 -3.67 6.66 -18.72
N LYS A 29 -3.02 7.61 -18.02
CA LYS A 29 -1.60 7.92 -18.26
C LYS A 29 -0.72 6.83 -17.66
N LEU A 30 0.27 6.37 -18.42
CA LEU A 30 1.22 5.33 -17.98
C LEU A 30 1.90 5.70 -16.65
N ARG A 31 2.32 6.97 -16.49
CA ARG A 31 2.88 7.47 -15.23
C ARG A 31 1.95 7.23 -14.05
N TYR A 32 0.68 7.59 -14.18
CA TYR A 32 -0.30 7.41 -13.11
C TYR A 32 -0.49 5.94 -12.76
N MET A 33 -0.59 5.06 -13.78
CA MET A 33 -0.70 3.61 -13.53
C MET A 33 0.51 3.06 -12.76
N ILE A 34 1.72 3.45 -13.15
CA ILE A 34 2.95 3.01 -12.46
C ILE A 34 2.99 3.57 -11.03
N GLU A 35 2.68 4.86 -10.85
CA GLU A 35 2.70 5.52 -9.55
C GLU A 35 1.67 4.89 -8.58
N GLN A 36 0.46 4.57 -9.05
CA GLN A 36 -0.53 3.86 -8.23
C GLN A 36 -0.07 2.45 -7.85
N ALA A 37 0.46 1.68 -8.79
CA ALA A 37 0.96 0.33 -8.50
C ALA A 37 2.12 0.34 -7.49
N LEU A 38 2.99 1.35 -7.55
CA LEU A 38 4.06 1.53 -6.57
C LEU A 38 3.53 1.92 -5.20
N ILE A 39 2.53 2.80 -5.12
CA ILE A 39 1.89 3.19 -3.86
C ILE A 39 1.24 1.98 -3.21
N GLU A 40 0.42 1.22 -3.95
CA GLU A 40 -0.26 0.02 -3.46
C GLU A 40 0.74 -0.99 -2.91
N GLN A 41 1.81 -1.30 -3.65
CA GLN A 41 2.85 -2.20 -3.17
C GLN A 41 3.55 -1.70 -1.90
N LEU A 42 3.80 -0.39 -1.78
CA LEU A 42 4.44 0.17 -0.58
C LEU A 42 3.49 0.16 0.63
N GLU A 43 2.21 0.43 0.42
CA GLU A 43 1.19 0.37 1.46
C GLU A 43 1.06 -1.06 2.00
N ASP A 44 1.04 -2.07 1.11
CA ASP A 44 1.00 -3.48 1.50
C ASP A 44 2.22 -3.88 2.35
N GLU A 45 3.43 -3.44 1.99
CA GLU A 45 4.65 -3.72 2.77
C GLU A 45 4.59 -3.05 4.15
N ILE A 46 4.09 -1.81 4.23
CA ILE A 46 3.91 -1.10 5.52
C ILE A 46 2.91 -1.85 6.42
N ASP A 47 1.81 -2.34 5.84
CA ASP A 47 0.80 -3.11 6.58
C ASP A 47 1.37 -4.45 7.09
N LEU A 48 2.19 -5.14 6.29
CA LEU A 48 2.89 -6.35 6.71
C LEU A 48 3.89 -6.09 7.83
N GLU A 49 4.67 -5.01 7.74
CA GLU A 49 5.59 -4.60 8.81
C GLU A 49 4.83 -4.30 10.11
N ALA A 50 3.72 -3.57 10.02
CA ALA A 50 2.87 -3.26 11.16
C ALA A 50 2.25 -4.52 11.79
N TYR A 51 1.85 -5.48 10.95
CA TYR A 51 1.37 -6.77 11.41
C TYR A 51 2.47 -7.55 12.14
N GLU A 52 3.64 -7.73 11.53
CA GLU A 52 4.74 -8.50 12.13
C GLU A 52 5.24 -7.87 13.45
N ALA A 53 5.26 -6.53 13.55
CA ALA A 53 5.61 -5.84 14.79
C ALA A 53 4.64 -6.13 15.95
N ARG A 54 3.36 -6.38 15.63
CA ARG A 54 2.28 -6.51 16.62
C ARG A 54 1.81 -7.94 16.83
N ARG A 55 2.18 -8.87 15.94
CA ARG A 55 1.69 -10.26 15.91
C ARG A 55 1.93 -11.03 17.20
N ASN A 56 3.00 -10.69 17.92
CA ASN A 56 3.39 -11.34 19.17
C ASN A 56 3.06 -10.50 20.42
N GLU A 57 2.24 -9.45 20.29
CA GLU A 57 1.75 -8.68 21.44
C GLU A 57 0.93 -9.58 22.37
N GLU A 58 1.02 -9.31 23.67
CA GLU A 58 0.17 -9.98 24.66
C GLU A 58 -1.31 -9.69 24.36
N THR A 59 -2.09 -10.76 24.23
CA THR A 59 -3.53 -10.65 24.02
C THR A 59 -4.22 -10.40 25.35
N VAL A 60 -5.16 -9.45 25.37
CA VAL A 60 -6.04 -9.22 26.52
C VAL A 60 -7.43 -9.77 26.23
N SER A 61 -8.10 -10.27 27.26
CA SER A 61 -9.48 -10.73 27.12
C SER A 61 -10.42 -9.53 26.90
N LEU A 62 -11.52 -9.75 26.17
CA LEU A 62 -12.54 -8.73 25.98
C LEU A 62 -13.12 -8.24 27.32
N GLU A 63 -13.27 -9.15 28.28
CA GLU A 63 -13.78 -8.86 29.63
C GLU A 63 -12.88 -7.87 30.39
N GLU A 64 -11.56 -8.05 30.33
CA GLU A 64 -10.58 -7.14 30.93
C GLU A 64 -10.64 -5.73 30.30
N VAL A 65 -10.77 -5.65 28.97
CA VAL A 65 -10.90 -4.38 28.25
C VAL A 65 -12.20 -3.65 28.63
N LEU A 66 -13.31 -4.37 28.73
CA LEU A 66 -14.62 -3.81 29.12
C LEU A 66 -14.66 -3.38 30.59
N ALA A 67 -13.93 -4.07 31.48
CA ALA A 67 -13.80 -3.69 32.87
C ALA A 67 -12.97 -2.40 33.05
N GLY A 68 -11.88 -2.25 32.30
CA GLY A 68 -11.02 -1.07 32.34
C GLY A 68 -11.66 0.21 31.78
N SER A 69 -12.52 0.08 30.77
CA SER A 69 -13.20 1.22 30.13
C SER A 69 -14.33 1.83 30.96
N LYS A 70 -14.97 1.07 31.86
CA LYS A 70 -15.95 1.60 32.83
C LYS A 70 -15.35 2.53 33.90
N ARG A 71 -14.01 2.52 34.09
CA ARG A 71 -13.31 3.36 35.08
C ARG A 71 -12.86 4.74 34.56
N LYS A 72 -12.95 5.00 33.24
CA LYS A 72 -12.52 6.26 32.61
C LYS A 72 -13.68 7.25 32.33
N ARG A 73 -14.84 7.05 32.95
CA ARG A 73 -15.97 7.98 32.90
C ARG A 73 -16.10 8.76 34.20
#